data_AF-A0A7R9AYT5-F1
#
_entry.id   AF-A0A7R9AYT5-F1
#
_cell.length_a   1.000
_cell.length_b   1.000
_cell.length_c   1.000
_cell.angle_alpha   90.00
_cell.angle_beta   90.00
_cell.angle_gamma   90.00
#
_symmetry.space_group_name_H-M   'P 1'
#
loop_
_entity.id
_entity.type
_entity.pdbx_description
1 polymer ?
#
loop_
_entity_poly.entity_id
_entity_poly.type
_entity_poly.pdbx_seq_one_letter_code
_entity_poly.pdbx_strand_id
1 'polypeptide(L)'
;MKNLVARKPYADIGLLTSALIYPPTTCGRPDRDFKGFQYILYDVNPLEGFNLRRDVYMRYAVLARRLQQNGDNWHLVLPPWGNLYHWQSRDVGSQTQLPWSLFFDIPSLQAFAPVLEMHSFFQEYKKTVFDQVFVLQHFKDSFENGIWEEKFEIQNCPTQLPNRYSVIRPWYKTRDGVLCSSQTRDGVLCSSQTRDGLLCSSQTRDGLLCSSQARDGLFWGYSNMSAERVQCLSFHGRVSQLETVLRQHCNTVRTVVFDHAEVALHDTFGDRTYWNARRSMRFNLALHELAAQFRREYLNSTDEVDGTVREFNWTIEKPMEGTRGGPFLSVHLRRKDFLWGRPKDIPSLKSASVQIDKLLRGLALVKAFIATDAPQEGTNMSSSYTGIT
;
A
#
# COMPACT_ATOMS: atom_id res chain seq x y z
N MET A 1 80.34 16.03 -25.46
CA MET A 1 79.55 15.30 -26.49
C MET A 1 78.09 15.62 -26.21
N LYS A 2 77.46 16.49 -27.00
CA LYS A 2 76.48 16.16 -28.08
C LYS A 2 75.32 15.30 -27.54
N ASN A 3 74.03 15.59 -27.74
CA ASN A 3 73.29 16.58 -28.53
C ASN A 3 71.81 16.53 -28.11
N LEU A 4 71.11 17.66 -28.28
CA LEU A 4 69.65 17.78 -28.41
C LEU A 4 69.06 16.85 -29.48
N VAL A 5 67.79 16.42 -29.36
CA VAL A 5 66.73 16.58 -30.38
C VAL A 5 65.34 16.49 -29.73
N ALA A 6 64.50 17.47 -30.03
CA ALA A 6 63.09 17.58 -29.70
C ALA A 6 62.17 16.84 -30.70
N ARG A 7 60.96 16.44 -30.27
CA ARG A 7 59.76 16.34 -31.13
C ARG A 7 58.49 16.74 -30.36
N LYS A 8 57.85 17.83 -30.81
CA LYS A 8 56.38 18.08 -30.72
C LYS A 8 55.71 17.50 -32.00
N PRO A 9 54.40 17.66 -32.23
CA PRO A 9 53.23 17.11 -31.53
C PRO A 9 52.40 16.22 -32.48
N TYR A 10 51.38 15.50 -32.00
CA TYR A 10 50.29 14.99 -32.84
C TYR A 10 48.95 15.49 -32.28
N ALA A 11 48.13 16.02 -33.19
CA ALA A 11 46.85 16.67 -32.94
C ALA A 11 45.68 15.67 -32.83
N ASP A 12 44.67 16.11 -32.10
CA ASP A 12 43.24 15.76 -32.06
C ASP A 12 42.74 14.44 -32.68
N ILE A 13 42.11 13.63 -31.82
CA ILE A 13 40.84 12.98 -32.16
C ILE A 13 39.89 13.20 -30.98
N GLY A 14 38.92 14.10 -31.18
CA GLY A 14 37.81 14.30 -30.25
C GLY A 14 36.97 13.04 -30.12
N LEU A 15 36.82 12.58 -28.88
CA LEU A 15 35.79 11.62 -28.49
C LEU A 15 34.90 12.33 -27.48
N LEU A 16 33.70 12.68 -27.95
CA LEU A 16 32.56 13.08 -27.14
C LEU A 16 32.25 11.95 -26.15
N THR A 17 32.81 12.01 -24.95
CA THR A 17 32.35 11.19 -23.86
C THR A 17 31.05 11.80 -23.36
N SER A 18 29.95 11.08 -23.57
CA SER A 18 28.68 11.34 -22.91
C SER A 18 28.94 11.45 -21.41
N ALA A 19 28.82 12.66 -20.87
CA ALA A 19 28.86 12.84 -19.43
C ALA A 19 27.73 12.01 -18.83
N LEU A 20 28.10 10.94 -18.11
CA LEU A 20 27.22 10.30 -17.14
C LEU A 20 26.89 11.38 -16.11
N ILE A 21 25.73 12.01 -16.27
CA ILE A 21 25.22 12.98 -15.29
C ILE A 21 24.84 12.16 -14.06
N TYR A 22 25.78 12.04 -13.13
CA TYR A 22 25.46 11.58 -11.79
C TYR A 22 24.40 12.52 -11.21
N PRO A 23 23.28 12.01 -10.67
CA PRO A 23 22.27 12.86 -10.06
C PRO A 23 22.91 13.70 -8.96
N PRO A 24 22.43 14.94 -8.74
CA PRO A 24 23.00 15.81 -7.73
C PRO A 24 23.02 15.10 -6.38
N THR A 25 24.19 15.09 -5.74
CA THR A 25 24.44 14.40 -4.47
C THR A 25 23.70 15.03 -3.29
N THR A 26 23.15 16.24 -3.44
CA THR A 26 22.40 16.95 -2.39
C THR A 26 21.11 17.54 -2.94
N CYS A 27 20.00 17.23 -2.27
CA CYS A 27 18.74 17.97 -2.40
C CYS A 27 18.88 19.29 -1.62
N GLY A 28 18.49 20.41 -2.22
CA GLY A 28 18.76 21.74 -1.67
C GLY A 28 20.01 22.40 -2.26
N ARG A 29 19.80 23.23 -3.29
CA ARG A 29 20.70 24.35 -3.67
C ARG A 29 19.87 25.65 -3.72
N PRO A 30 20.49 26.82 -3.52
CA PRO A 30 19.84 28.05 -3.02
C PRO A 30 18.87 28.75 -3.97
N ASP A 31 18.78 28.30 -5.23
CA ASP A 31 18.14 29.08 -6.31
C ASP A 31 16.65 28.74 -6.53
N ARG A 32 16.13 27.72 -5.84
CA ARG A 32 14.69 27.44 -5.74
C ARG A 32 14.38 27.01 -4.32
N ASP A 33 14.19 28.03 -3.49
CA ASP A 33 13.88 27.89 -2.07
C ASP A 33 12.43 27.37 -1.92
N PHE A 34 12.24 26.06 -2.12
CA PHE A 34 11.06 25.38 -1.56
C PHE A 34 11.26 25.39 -0.04
N LYS A 35 10.90 26.51 0.62
CA LYS A 35 10.90 26.67 2.09
C LYS A 35 9.85 25.79 2.79
N GLY A 36 9.63 24.54 2.36
CA GLY A 36 8.56 23.69 2.87
C GLY A 36 8.83 22.21 2.70
N PHE A 37 7.97 21.40 3.31
CA PHE A 37 8.04 19.94 3.21
C PHE A 37 7.85 19.46 1.77
N GLN A 38 8.60 18.43 1.40
CA GLN A 38 8.34 17.60 0.22
C GLN A 38 7.59 16.35 0.64
N TYR A 39 6.76 15.81 -0.24
CA TYR A 39 5.83 14.74 0.12
C TYR A 39 5.96 13.54 -0.82
N ILE A 40 6.11 12.38 -0.22
CA ILE A 40 5.98 11.08 -0.86
C ILE A 40 4.55 10.61 -0.60
N LEU A 41 3.81 10.34 -1.66
CA LEU A 41 2.52 9.67 -1.59
C LEU A 41 2.64 8.34 -2.33
N TYR A 42 1.80 7.37 -1.99
CA TYR A 42 1.79 6.09 -2.68
C TYR A 42 0.41 5.46 -2.70
N ASP A 43 0.12 4.71 -3.75
CA ASP A 43 -1.03 3.82 -3.79
C ASP A 43 -0.58 2.44 -4.25
N VAL A 44 -1.41 1.45 -3.93
CA VAL A 44 -1.16 0.03 -4.15
C VAL A 44 -2.22 -0.48 -5.10
N ASN A 45 -1.90 -1.52 -5.88
CA ASN A 45 -2.87 -2.22 -6.71
C ASN A 45 -4.21 -2.41 -5.97
N PRO A 46 -5.35 -1.99 -6.56
CA PRO A 46 -6.67 -2.05 -5.93
C PRO A 46 -7.10 -3.44 -5.43
N LEU A 47 -6.61 -4.49 -6.08
CA LEU A 47 -6.91 -5.87 -5.69
C LEU A 47 -6.21 -6.27 -4.37
N GLU A 48 -5.24 -5.48 -3.91
CA GLU A 48 -4.49 -5.76 -2.71
C GLU A 48 -5.26 -5.36 -1.45
N GLY A 49 -5.37 -6.32 -0.54
CA GLY A 49 -6.09 -6.17 0.73
C GLY A 49 -5.32 -5.38 1.79
N PHE A 50 -6.02 -5.12 2.90
CA PHE A 50 -5.51 -4.34 4.04
C PHE A 50 -4.13 -4.79 4.54
N ASN A 51 -3.92 -6.10 4.71
CA ASN A 51 -2.68 -6.61 5.29
C ASN A 51 -1.47 -6.51 4.36
N LEU A 52 -1.64 -6.64 3.04
CA LEU A 52 -0.54 -6.42 2.11
C LEU A 52 -0.20 -4.92 2.02
N ARG A 53 -1.20 -4.03 2.05
CA ARG A 53 -0.96 -2.58 2.11
C ARG A 53 -0.18 -2.14 3.34
N ARG A 54 -0.39 -2.81 4.49
CA ARG A 54 0.44 -2.60 5.69
C ARG A 54 1.90 -3.01 5.47
N ASP A 55 2.14 -4.06 4.70
CA ASP A 55 3.50 -4.45 4.31
C ASP A 55 4.15 -3.40 3.39
N VAL A 56 3.42 -2.92 2.38
CA VAL A 56 3.89 -1.85 1.49
C VAL A 56 4.19 -0.56 2.27
N TYR A 57 3.37 -0.20 3.26
CA TYR A 57 3.65 0.93 4.15
C TYR A 57 5.04 0.83 4.78
N MET A 58 5.44 -0.36 5.29
CA MET A 58 6.75 -0.52 5.91
C MET A 58 7.87 -0.19 4.92
N ARG A 59 7.73 -0.61 3.65
CA ARG A 59 8.72 -0.32 2.60
C ARG A 59 8.91 1.19 2.43
N TYR A 60 7.82 1.94 2.27
CA TYR A 60 7.89 3.39 2.06
C TYR A 60 8.24 4.17 3.32
N ALA A 61 7.87 3.68 4.51
CA ALA A 61 8.29 4.26 5.78
C ALA A 61 9.80 4.12 5.99
N VAL A 62 10.40 3.00 5.58
CA VAL A 62 11.86 2.81 5.58
C VAL A 62 12.55 3.80 4.63
N LEU A 63 12.01 3.99 3.42
CA LEU A 63 12.51 5.01 2.49
C LEU A 63 12.44 6.42 3.08
N ALA A 64 11.29 6.81 3.65
CA ALA A 64 11.11 8.13 4.25
C ALA A 64 12.04 8.36 5.45
N ARG A 65 12.22 7.35 6.31
CA ARG A 65 13.18 7.38 7.42
C ARG A 65 14.60 7.58 6.91
N ARG A 66 15.01 6.86 5.86
CA ARG A 66 16.35 6.96 5.28
C ARG A 66 16.61 8.35 4.71
N LEU A 67 15.64 8.93 4.00
CA LEU A 67 15.71 10.31 3.49
C LEU A 67 15.87 11.32 4.63
N GLN A 68 15.08 11.18 5.70
CA GLN A 68 15.21 12.03 6.90
C GLN A 68 16.59 11.92 7.55
N GLN A 69 17.14 10.71 7.66
CA GLN A 69 18.48 10.47 8.19
C GLN A 69 19.59 11.09 7.34
N ASN A 70 19.35 11.24 6.03
CA ASN A 70 20.24 11.92 5.09
C ASN A 70 20.06 13.46 5.08
N GLY A 71 19.18 14.00 5.92
CA GLY A 71 18.89 15.43 6.02
C GLY A 71 17.91 15.95 4.98
N ASP A 72 17.27 15.06 4.21
CA ASP A 72 16.24 15.46 3.24
C ASP A 72 14.89 15.70 3.94
N ASN A 73 14.09 16.63 3.42
CA ASN A 73 12.84 17.09 4.04
C ASN A 73 11.57 16.39 3.51
N TRP A 74 11.69 15.09 3.19
CA TRP A 74 10.59 14.28 2.65
C TRP A 74 9.72 13.70 3.76
N HIS A 75 8.41 13.89 3.62
CA HIS A 75 7.39 13.34 4.51
C HIS A 75 6.52 12.33 3.76
N LEU A 76 6.27 11.19 4.38
CA LEU A 76 5.40 10.16 3.82
C LEU A 76 3.94 10.46 4.18
N VAL A 77 3.12 10.71 3.17
CA VAL A 77 1.68 10.88 3.35
C VAL A 77 1.02 9.52 3.41
N LEU A 78 0.26 9.28 4.47
CA LEU A 78 -0.46 8.04 4.70
C LEU A 78 -1.70 7.97 3.78
N PRO A 79 -1.79 7.00 2.85
CA PRO A 79 -2.92 6.89 1.93
C PRO A 79 -4.17 6.49 2.71
N PRO A 80 -5.29 7.22 2.60
CA PRO A 80 -6.46 6.91 3.38
C PRO A 80 -7.05 5.56 2.96
N TRP A 81 -7.63 4.85 3.92
CA TRP A 81 -8.21 3.56 3.68
C TRP A 81 -9.59 3.68 3.02
N GLY A 82 -9.85 2.87 2.00
CA GLY A 82 -11.13 2.84 1.33
C GLY A 82 -11.08 1.92 0.13
N ASN A 83 -12.25 1.47 -0.32
CA ASN A 83 -12.41 0.65 -1.53
C ASN A 83 -11.48 -0.58 -1.60
N LEU A 84 -11.12 -1.20 -0.46
CA LEU A 84 -10.32 -2.41 -0.47
C LEU A 84 -11.18 -3.65 -0.75
N TYR A 85 -10.56 -4.68 -1.29
CA TYR A 85 -11.20 -6.00 -1.39
C TYR A 85 -11.56 -6.51 0.01
N HIS A 86 -12.83 -6.90 0.22
CA HIS A 86 -13.45 -7.24 1.52
C HIS A 86 -13.61 -6.11 2.55
N TRP A 87 -13.44 -4.84 2.18
CA TRP A 87 -13.47 -3.71 3.12
C TRP A 87 -14.86 -3.29 3.56
N GLN A 88 -15.86 -3.49 2.70
CA GLN A 88 -17.19 -2.93 2.91
C GLN A 88 -18.06 -3.86 3.75
N SER A 89 -18.40 -3.39 4.95
CA SER A 89 -19.51 -3.89 5.75
C SER A 89 -20.80 -3.29 5.23
N ARG A 90 -21.86 -4.09 5.12
CA ARG A 90 -23.16 -3.63 4.58
C ARG A 90 -23.91 -2.72 5.54
N ASP A 91 -23.61 -2.84 6.84
CA ASP A 91 -24.38 -2.25 7.93
C ASP A 91 -23.74 -0.97 8.50
N VAL A 92 -22.60 -0.57 7.94
CA VAL A 92 -21.89 0.66 8.29
C VAL A 92 -21.89 1.53 7.04
N GLY A 93 -22.07 2.85 7.19
CA GLY A 93 -22.19 3.80 6.08
C GLY A 93 -20.95 3.85 5.16
N SER A 94 -20.73 4.96 4.45
CA SER A 94 -19.60 5.04 3.50
C SER A 94 -18.25 4.79 4.18
N GLN A 95 -17.55 3.71 3.80
CA GLN A 95 -16.22 3.35 4.30
C GLN A 95 -15.12 3.75 3.30
N THR A 96 -15.08 5.04 2.96
CA THR A 96 -14.15 5.63 2.00
C THR A 96 -13.32 6.72 2.67
N GLN A 97 -12.06 6.89 2.25
CA GLN A 97 -11.18 7.96 2.73
C GLN A 97 -10.96 7.97 4.26
N LEU A 98 -10.96 6.80 4.87
CA LEU A 98 -10.78 6.63 6.32
C LEU A 98 -9.32 6.93 6.72
N PRO A 99 -9.07 7.77 7.73
CA PRO A 99 -7.72 8.09 8.17
C PRO A 99 -7.05 6.90 8.86
N TRP A 100 -5.72 6.91 8.93
CA TRP A 100 -4.96 5.85 9.60
C TRP A 100 -5.20 5.83 11.10
N SER A 101 -5.51 6.98 11.71
CA SER A 101 -5.79 7.13 13.13
C SER A 101 -6.96 6.28 13.64
N LEU A 102 -7.88 5.84 12.78
CA LEU A 102 -8.93 4.89 13.15
C LEU A 102 -8.40 3.49 13.43
N PHE A 103 -7.26 3.13 12.83
CA PHE A 103 -6.70 1.78 12.89
C PHE A 103 -5.38 1.72 13.66
N PHE A 104 -4.55 2.77 13.57
CA PHE A 104 -3.21 2.82 14.10
C PHE A 104 -2.96 4.07 14.96
N ASP A 105 -2.04 3.95 15.91
CA ASP A 105 -1.55 5.07 16.70
C ASP A 105 -0.54 5.89 15.88
N ILE A 106 -0.95 7.09 15.46
CA ILE A 106 -0.13 7.96 14.61
C ILE A 106 1.20 8.39 15.27
N PRO A 107 1.24 8.78 16.56
CA PRO A 107 2.49 9.07 17.25
C PRO A 107 3.50 7.91 17.21
N SER A 108 3.02 6.66 17.35
CA SER A 108 3.88 5.48 17.23
C SER A 108 4.50 5.35 15.83
N LEU A 109 3.73 5.59 14.76
CA LEU A 109 4.26 5.61 13.39
C LEU A 109 5.29 6.74 13.20
N GLN A 110 4.99 7.93 13.73
CA GLN A 110 5.84 9.13 13.65
C GLN A 110 7.16 8.97 14.41
N ALA A 111 7.20 8.16 15.47
CA ALA A 111 8.43 7.82 16.17
C ALA A 111 9.40 6.99 15.30
N PHE A 112 8.93 6.38 14.20
CA PHE A 112 9.77 5.61 13.27
C PHE A 112 10.21 6.40 12.04
N ALA A 113 9.27 7.13 11.40
CA ALA A 113 9.47 7.81 10.14
C ALA A 113 8.63 9.11 10.08
N PRO A 114 9.01 10.11 9.27
CA PRO A 114 8.24 11.35 9.12
C PRO A 114 6.95 11.11 8.34
N VAL A 115 5.91 10.64 9.05
CA VAL A 115 4.60 10.34 8.45
C VAL A 115 3.56 11.42 8.74
N LEU A 116 2.65 11.61 7.80
CA LEU A 116 1.59 12.60 7.87
C LEU A 116 0.27 12.01 7.36
N GLU A 117 -0.83 12.28 8.05
CA GLU A 117 -2.17 11.91 7.56
C GLU A 117 -2.54 12.70 6.30
N MET A 118 -3.32 12.08 5.40
CA MET A 118 -3.75 12.71 4.14
C MET A 118 -4.50 14.03 4.36
N HIS A 119 -5.35 14.11 5.38
CA HIS A 119 -6.08 15.34 5.69
C HIS A 119 -5.15 16.48 6.16
N SER A 120 -4.12 16.16 6.97
CA SER A 120 -3.12 17.13 7.41
C SER A 120 -2.23 17.58 6.26
N PHE A 121 -1.89 16.67 5.33
CA PHE A 121 -1.21 17.02 4.08
C PHE A 121 -2.01 18.05 3.28
N PHE A 122 -3.31 17.84 3.06
CA PHE A 122 -4.12 18.78 2.29
C PHE A 122 -4.24 20.16 2.93
N GLN A 123 -4.25 20.24 4.26
CA GLN A 123 -4.25 21.52 4.99
C GLN A 123 -2.98 22.35 4.72
N GLU A 124 -1.84 21.69 4.52
CA GLU A 124 -0.56 22.35 4.29
C GLU A 124 -0.25 22.57 2.79
N TYR A 125 -0.51 21.56 1.96
CA TYR A 125 -0.19 21.61 0.53
C TYR A 125 -1.06 22.62 -0.22
N LYS A 126 -2.35 22.72 0.14
CA LYS A 126 -3.34 23.69 -0.40
C LYS A 126 -3.45 23.73 -1.93
N LYS A 127 -2.99 22.69 -2.62
CA LYS A 127 -3.10 22.52 -4.07
C LYS A 127 -3.82 21.20 -4.37
N THR A 128 -4.43 21.13 -5.54
CA THR A 128 -5.17 19.96 -6.03
C THR A 128 -4.48 19.26 -7.21
N VAL A 129 -3.23 19.65 -7.51
CA VAL A 129 -2.45 19.10 -8.61
C VAL A 129 -1.15 18.57 -8.03
N PHE A 130 -0.87 17.28 -8.17
CA PHE A 130 0.41 16.68 -7.82
C PHE A 130 1.45 16.95 -8.91
N ASP A 131 2.70 17.21 -8.52
CA ASP A 131 3.75 17.63 -9.47
C ASP A 131 4.26 16.44 -10.32
N GLN A 132 4.35 15.25 -9.73
CA GLN A 132 4.82 14.04 -10.42
C GLN A 132 4.14 12.77 -9.91
N VAL A 133 3.68 11.94 -10.85
CA VAL A 133 3.23 10.57 -10.60
C VAL A 133 4.15 9.60 -11.34
N PHE A 134 4.65 8.60 -10.63
CA PHE A 134 5.31 7.43 -11.21
C PHE A 134 4.40 6.21 -11.06
N VAL A 135 4.01 5.63 -12.19
CA VAL A 135 3.29 4.35 -12.22
C VAL A 135 4.35 3.25 -12.28
N LEU A 136 4.55 2.52 -11.19
CA LEU A 136 5.53 1.43 -11.17
C LEU A 136 5.03 0.25 -12.01
N GLN A 137 5.95 -0.40 -12.69
CA GLN A 137 5.68 -1.59 -13.47
C GLN A 137 6.93 -2.47 -13.55
N HIS A 138 6.75 -3.75 -13.82
CA HIS A 138 7.88 -4.64 -14.07
C HIS A 138 8.49 -4.38 -15.46
N PHE A 139 9.77 -4.71 -15.63
CA PHE A 139 10.37 -4.77 -16.96
C PHE A 139 9.69 -5.88 -17.79
N LYS A 140 9.53 -5.69 -19.10
CA LYS A 140 8.94 -6.72 -19.98
C LYS A 140 9.75 -8.03 -19.94
N ASP A 141 11.07 -7.87 -19.96
CA ASP A 141 12.04 -8.98 -20.01
C ASP A 141 12.50 -9.37 -18.59
N SER A 142 11.65 -9.15 -17.59
CA SER A 142 11.98 -9.50 -16.21
C SER A 142 12.24 -11.01 -16.14
N PHE A 143 13.41 -11.38 -15.61
CA PHE A 143 13.83 -12.77 -15.34
C PHE A 143 14.24 -13.64 -16.54
N GLU A 144 14.38 -13.08 -17.75
CA GLU A 144 14.77 -13.89 -18.93
C GLU A 144 16.16 -14.54 -18.80
N ASN A 145 17.09 -13.90 -18.08
CA ASN A 145 18.48 -14.35 -17.95
C ASN A 145 18.82 -14.95 -16.58
N GLY A 146 17.85 -15.01 -15.65
CA GLY A 146 18.07 -15.49 -14.27
C GLY A 146 18.99 -14.63 -13.39
N ILE A 147 19.55 -13.52 -13.90
CA ILE A 147 20.37 -12.58 -13.14
C ILE A 147 19.46 -11.54 -12.49
N TRP A 148 19.54 -11.43 -11.17
CA TRP A 148 18.86 -10.38 -10.41
C TRP A 148 19.76 -9.16 -10.30
N GLU A 149 19.32 -8.04 -10.88
CA GLU A 149 20.01 -6.76 -10.80
C GLU A 149 19.02 -5.66 -10.47
N GLU A 150 19.41 -4.77 -9.55
CA GLU A 150 18.64 -3.59 -9.20
C GLU A 150 18.73 -2.56 -10.31
N LYS A 151 17.62 -2.31 -10.99
CA LYS A 151 17.54 -1.36 -12.09
C LYS A 151 16.19 -0.68 -12.15
N PHE A 152 16.20 0.53 -12.69
CA PHE A 152 14.98 1.26 -13.01
C PHE A 152 15.15 2.08 -14.29
N GLU A 153 14.04 2.33 -14.96
CA GLU A 153 13.99 3.18 -16.15
C GLU A 153 12.70 4.01 -16.13
N ILE A 154 12.87 5.33 -16.24
CA ILE A 154 11.75 6.28 -16.37
C ILE A 154 11.43 6.40 -17.85
N GLN A 155 10.19 6.13 -18.21
CA GLN A 155 9.72 6.22 -19.59
C GLN A 155 8.35 6.87 -19.67
N ASN A 156 8.01 7.30 -20.88
CA ASN A 156 6.64 7.66 -21.18
C ASN A 156 5.78 6.40 -21.06
N CYS A 157 4.66 6.54 -20.38
CA CYS A 157 3.73 5.46 -20.25
C CYS A 157 3.14 5.07 -21.61
N PRO A 158 2.84 3.78 -21.82
CA PRO A 158 2.10 3.34 -23.00
C PRO A 158 0.80 4.15 -23.13
N THR A 159 0.37 4.44 -24.35
CA THR A 159 -0.90 5.14 -24.67
C THR A 159 -2.15 4.45 -24.11
N GLN A 160 -2.00 3.22 -23.62
CA GLN A 160 -3.01 2.36 -23.00
C GLN A 160 -2.86 2.23 -21.47
N LEU A 161 -2.17 3.13 -20.77
CA LEU A 161 -2.45 3.26 -19.34
C LEU A 161 -3.96 3.42 -19.18
N PRO A 162 -4.64 2.56 -18.41
CA PRO A 162 -6.09 2.48 -18.48
C PRO A 162 -6.70 3.70 -17.80
N ASN A 163 -6.82 4.82 -18.53
CA ASN A 163 -7.61 6.03 -18.24
C ASN A 163 -7.63 6.55 -16.79
N ARG A 164 -6.68 6.14 -15.95
CA ARG A 164 -6.73 6.40 -14.51
C ARG A 164 -6.30 7.81 -14.20
N TYR A 165 -5.33 8.37 -14.93
CA TYR A 165 -4.77 9.69 -14.65
C TYR A 165 -5.20 10.73 -15.70
N SER A 166 -6.04 11.69 -15.31
CA SER A 166 -6.29 12.88 -16.11
C SER A 166 -5.08 13.82 -16.00
N VAL A 167 -4.16 13.75 -16.97
CA VAL A 167 -3.11 14.78 -17.14
C VAL A 167 -3.78 16.05 -17.62
N ILE A 168 -3.47 17.20 -17.00
CA ILE A 168 -3.93 18.50 -17.49
C ILE A 168 -3.35 18.72 -18.88
N ARG A 169 -4.14 18.49 -19.93
CA ARG A 169 -3.86 19.02 -21.27
C ARG A 169 -4.48 20.42 -21.36
N PRO A 170 -3.79 21.41 -21.96
CA PRO A 170 -4.41 22.70 -22.27
C PRO A 170 -5.71 22.46 -23.05
N TRP A 171 -6.79 23.03 -22.55
CA TRP A 171 -8.18 22.87 -22.97
C TRP A 171 -8.37 22.67 -24.48
N TYR A 172 -8.91 21.52 -24.88
CA TYR A 172 -9.73 21.42 -26.07
C TYR A 172 -11.13 20.94 -25.66
N LYS A 173 -12.11 21.83 -25.78
CA LYS A 173 -13.54 21.49 -25.70
C LYS A 173 -13.86 20.46 -26.78
N THR A 174 -14.39 19.30 -26.40
CA THR A 174 -15.23 18.51 -27.30
C THR A 174 -16.66 18.53 -26.79
N ARG A 175 -17.55 18.94 -27.68
CA ARG A 175 -19.00 18.97 -27.52
C ARG A 175 -19.56 17.58 -27.89
N ASP A 176 -20.68 17.27 -27.23
CA ASP A 176 -21.76 16.34 -27.65
C ASP A 176 -21.72 14.87 -27.15
N GLY A 177 -22.82 14.49 -26.50
CA GLY A 177 -23.27 13.12 -26.26
C GLY A 177 -24.59 13.09 -25.48
N VAL A 178 -25.68 12.61 -26.10
CA VAL A 178 -27.06 12.58 -25.56
C VAL A 178 -27.67 11.16 -25.64
N LEU A 179 -28.40 10.79 -24.56
CA LEU A 179 -29.45 9.77 -24.28
C LEU A 179 -29.59 8.45 -25.09
N CYS A 180 -29.93 7.36 -24.36
CA CYS A 180 -31.02 6.43 -24.72
C CYS A 180 -31.53 5.55 -23.55
N SER A 181 -32.85 5.34 -23.50
CA SER A 181 -33.60 4.49 -22.55
C SER A 181 -33.91 3.11 -23.15
N SER A 182 -33.66 2.01 -22.43
CA SER A 182 -34.17 0.68 -22.80
C SER A 182 -34.67 -0.11 -21.58
N GLN A 183 -35.79 -0.81 -21.78
CA GLN A 183 -36.35 -1.80 -20.85
C GLN A 183 -36.17 -3.18 -21.48
N THR A 184 -35.62 -4.14 -20.74
CA THR A 184 -35.57 -5.54 -21.17
C THR A 184 -36.15 -6.45 -20.10
N ARG A 185 -36.79 -7.53 -20.55
CA ARG A 185 -37.73 -8.30 -19.74
C ARG A 185 -37.14 -9.56 -19.10
N ASP A 186 -36.05 -10.11 -19.65
CA ASP A 186 -35.32 -11.26 -19.09
C ASP A 186 -33.89 -11.32 -19.67
N GLY A 187 -32.84 -11.24 -18.83
CA GLY A 187 -31.43 -11.40 -19.24
C GLY A 187 -30.39 -10.91 -18.21
N VAL A 188 -29.27 -11.64 -18.09
CA VAL A 188 -28.08 -11.23 -17.32
C VAL A 188 -27.22 -10.32 -18.19
N LEU A 189 -27.11 -9.03 -17.82
CA LEU A 189 -26.25 -8.05 -18.47
C LEU A 189 -24.87 -8.05 -17.79
N CYS A 190 -23.92 -8.79 -18.37
CA CYS A 190 -22.51 -8.66 -18.07
C CYS A 190 -21.79 -8.16 -19.32
N SER A 191 -20.94 -7.14 -19.14
CA SER A 191 -20.07 -6.48 -20.12
C SER A 191 -20.67 -5.33 -20.95
N SER A 192 -20.35 -4.10 -20.55
CA SER A 192 -20.13 -2.99 -21.49
C SER A 192 -19.10 -2.03 -20.90
N GLN A 193 -17.91 -1.94 -21.53
CA GLN A 193 -17.00 -0.83 -21.31
C GLN A 193 -17.55 0.37 -22.08
N THR A 194 -17.83 1.50 -21.41
CA THR A 194 -18.22 2.74 -22.10
C THR A 194 -17.23 3.84 -21.77
N ARG A 195 -16.82 4.56 -22.82
CA ARG A 195 -15.61 5.36 -22.82
C ARG A 195 -15.75 6.76 -22.21
N ASP A 196 -16.96 7.30 -22.02
CA ASP A 196 -17.20 8.62 -21.40
C ASP A 196 -18.70 8.81 -21.06
N GLY A 197 -19.21 8.25 -19.94
CA GLY A 197 -20.63 8.44 -19.56
C GLY A 197 -21.00 7.97 -18.14
N LEU A 198 -21.98 8.65 -17.53
CA LEU A 198 -22.58 8.28 -16.24
C LEU A 198 -23.41 6.99 -16.39
N LEU A 199 -23.26 6.03 -15.48
CA LEU A 199 -24.01 4.76 -15.46
C LEU A 199 -25.52 5.00 -15.25
N CYS A 200 -26.34 4.38 -16.09
CA CYS A 200 -27.81 4.39 -16.05
C CYS A 200 -28.35 3.68 -14.80
N SER A 201 -29.46 4.19 -14.24
CA SER A 201 -30.34 3.43 -13.36
C SER A 201 -31.19 2.48 -14.21
N SER A 202 -30.90 1.18 -14.17
CA SER A 202 -31.81 0.15 -14.70
C SER A 202 -32.62 -0.44 -13.55
N GLN A 203 -33.92 -0.58 -13.76
CA GLN A 203 -34.79 -1.39 -12.90
C GLN A 203 -34.92 -2.77 -13.55
N THR A 204 -34.46 -3.81 -12.87
CA THR A 204 -34.72 -5.20 -13.23
C THR A 204 -35.76 -5.76 -12.26
N ARG A 205 -36.76 -6.51 -12.76
CA ARG A 205 -37.73 -7.20 -11.88
C ARG A 205 -37.20 -8.54 -11.37
N ASP A 206 -36.38 -9.26 -12.15
CA ASP A 206 -35.96 -10.64 -11.82
C ASP A 206 -34.52 -11.02 -12.28
N GLY A 207 -33.60 -10.05 -12.44
CA GLY A 207 -32.23 -10.30 -12.90
C GLY A 207 -31.14 -9.90 -11.89
N LEU A 208 -30.12 -10.75 -11.71
CA LEU A 208 -28.92 -10.47 -10.91
C LEU A 208 -28.11 -9.34 -11.57
N LEU A 209 -28.15 -8.15 -10.99
CA LEU A 209 -27.27 -7.04 -11.36
C LEU A 209 -25.87 -7.33 -10.83
N CYS A 210 -24.93 -7.67 -11.73
CA CYS A 210 -23.52 -7.53 -11.43
C CYS A 210 -23.22 -6.03 -11.31
N SER A 211 -23.20 -5.50 -10.09
CA SER A 211 -22.63 -4.19 -9.82
C SER A 211 -21.16 -4.22 -10.26
N SER A 212 -20.88 -3.70 -11.45
CA SER A 212 -19.53 -3.37 -11.87
C SER A 212 -19.02 -2.24 -10.96
N GLN A 213 -18.54 -2.60 -9.78
CA GLN A 213 -17.76 -1.72 -8.91
C GLN A 213 -16.37 -1.55 -9.54
N ALA A 214 -16.32 -0.88 -10.69
CA ALA A 214 -15.11 -0.23 -11.17
C ALA A 214 -15.24 1.25 -10.77
N ARG A 215 -15.09 1.53 -9.48
CA ARG A 215 -14.88 2.89 -8.98
C ARG A 215 -13.70 2.89 -8.01
N ASP A 216 -12.56 2.43 -8.51
CA ASP A 216 -11.29 2.92 -8.01
C ASP A 216 -11.25 4.41 -8.41
N GLY A 217 -11.66 5.29 -7.51
CA GLY A 217 -11.45 6.70 -7.72
C GLY A 217 -9.95 6.95 -7.71
N LEU A 218 -9.42 7.43 -8.83
CA LEU A 218 -8.06 7.95 -8.93
C LEU A 218 -7.75 8.83 -7.70
N PHE A 219 -6.51 8.78 -7.20
CA PHE A 219 -6.06 9.52 -6.02
C PHE A 219 -6.97 9.27 -4.80
N TRP A 220 -7.09 8.00 -4.39
CA TRP A 220 -7.81 7.58 -3.18
C TRP A 220 -9.28 8.08 -3.08
N GLY A 221 -9.94 8.26 -4.22
CA GLY A 221 -11.32 8.74 -4.29
C GLY A 221 -11.51 10.25 -4.24
N TYR A 222 -10.45 11.06 -4.21
CA TYR A 222 -10.57 12.52 -4.27
C TYR A 222 -10.80 12.99 -5.71
N SER A 223 -12.03 13.37 -6.03
CA SER A 223 -12.45 13.72 -7.41
C SER A 223 -11.85 15.01 -7.95
N ASN A 224 -11.30 15.88 -7.10
CA ASN A 224 -10.74 17.17 -7.48
C ASN A 224 -9.22 17.12 -7.70
N MET A 225 -8.59 15.95 -7.59
CA MET A 225 -7.14 15.80 -7.68
C MET A 225 -6.69 15.45 -9.11
N SER A 226 -5.56 16.02 -9.52
CA SER A 226 -4.94 15.78 -10.83
C SER A 226 -3.42 15.70 -10.70
N ALA A 227 -2.71 15.43 -11.80
CA ALA A 227 -1.24 15.45 -11.84
C ALA A 227 -0.73 16.30 -13.02
N GLU A 228 0.35 17.04 -12.78
CA GLU A 228 1.07 17.80 -13.82
C GLU A 228 1.79 16.84 -14.78
N ARG A 229 2.47 15.84 -14.22
CA ARG A 229 3.24 14.85 -14.99
C ARG A 229 2.95 13.44 -14.49
N VAL A 230 2.79 12.53 -15.45
CA VAL A 230 2.62 11.10 -15.22
C VAL A 230 3.61 10.35 -16.09
N GLN A 231 4.46 9.56 -15.47
CA GLN A 231 5.47 8.73 -16.14
C GLN A 231 5.45 7.32 -15.59
N CYS A 232 5.94 6.36 -16.38
CA CYS A 232 6.00 4.98 -15.97
C CYS A 232 7.42 4.68 -15.52
N LEU A 233 7.52 3.98 -14.41
CA LEU A 233 8.79 3.58 -13.82
C LEU A 233 8.89 2.07 -13.92
N SER A 234 9.58 1.60 -14.97
CA SER A 234 9.97 0.18 -15.03
C SER A 234 10.96 -0.04 -13.90
N PHE A 235 10.61 -0.90 -12.95
CA PHE A 235 11.31 -1.02 -11.68
C PHE A 235 11.55 -2.48 -11.32
N HIS A 236 12.80 -2.78 -10.97
CA HIS A 236 13.19 -4.05 -10.39
C HIS A 236 14.22 -3.76 -9.31
N GLY A 237 13.81 -3.80 -8.05
CA GLY A 237 14.73 -3.54 -6.96
C GLY A 237 14.07 -3.29 -5.62
N ARG A 238 14.90 -2.83 -4.68
CA ARG A 238 14.50 -2.49 -3.31
C ARG A 238 14.00 -1.07 -3.24
N VAL A 239 13.13 -0.78 -2.27
CA VAL A 239 12.50 0.53 -2.11
C VAL A 239 13.51 1.67 -1.93
N SER A 240 14.69 1.40 -1.34
CA SER A 240 15.77 2.40 -1.27
C SER A 240 16.29 2.87 -2.62
N GLN A 241 16.16 2.08 -3.69
CA GLN A 241 16.57 2.53 -5.02
C GLN A 241 15.69 3.69 -5.54
N LEU A 242 14.47 3.84 -5.03
CA LEU A 242 13.61 5.00 -5.31
C LEU A 242 14.17 6.30 -4.73
N GLU A 243 15.10 6.24 -3.77
CA GLU A 243 15.84 7.43 -3.31
C GLU A 243 16.53 8.13 -4.49
N THR A 244 17.15 7.37 -5.40
CA THR A 244 17.81 7.93 -6.58
C THR A 244 16.81 8.64 -7.50
N VAL A 245 15.61 8.07 -7.66
CA VAL A 245 14.52 8.68 -8.44
C VAL A 245 14.06 10.00 -7.80
N LEU A 246 13.91 10.02 -6.47
CA LEU A 246 13.54 11.23 -5.74
C LEU A 246 14.64 12.31 -5.83
N ARG A 247 15.92 11.93 -5.73
CA ARG A 247 17.06 12.86 -5.85
C ARG A 247 17.16 13.51 -7.24
N GLN A 248 16.80 12.78 -8.30
CA GLN A 248 16.71 13.34 -9.65
C GLN A 248 15.66 14.45 -9.79
N HIS A 249 14.65 14.48 -8.91
CA HIS A 249 13.51 15.40 -8.99
C HIS A 249 13.41 16.36 -7.79
N CYS A 250 14.24 16.21 -6.76
CA CYS A 250 14.03 16.90 -5.49
C CYS A 250 14.19 18.43 -5.53
N ASN A 251 14.78 19.00 -6.59
CA ASN A 251 14.84 20.46 -6.79
C ASN A 251 13.75 20.99 -7.73
N THR A 252 12.91 20.11 -8.30
CA THR A 252 11.89 20.47 -9.30
C THR A 252 10.46 20.19 -8.86
N VAL A 253 10.26 19.27 -7.91
CA VAL A 253 8.94 18.87 -7.43
C VAL A 253 8.82 18.96 -5.91
N ARG A 254 7.60 19.21 -5.43
CA ARG A 254 7.25 19.15 -4.00
C ARG A 254 6.52 17.86 -3.66
N THR A 255 5.85 17.23 -4.62
CA THR A 255 5.05 16.01 -4.44
C THR A 255 5.45 14.95 -5.46
N VAL A 256 5.66 13.73 -4.97
CA VAL A 256 5.85 12.53 -5.82
C VAL A 256 4.87 11.46 -5.36
N VAL A 257 4.05 10.99 -6.29
CA VAL A 257 3.14 9.86 -6.07
C VAL A 257 3.71 8.61 -6.73
N PHE A 258 3.90 7.54 -5.97
CA PHE A 258 4.23 6.22 -6.49
C PHE A 258 2.98 5.35 -6.54
N ASP A 259 2.42 5.14 -7.72
CA ASP A 259 1.35 4.16 -7.92
C ASP A 259 1.94 2.76 -8.18
N HIS A 260 1.16 1.71 -7.91
CA HIS A 260 1.63 0.33 -7.93
C HIS A 260 2.85 0.12 -7.01
N ALA A 261 2.78 0.72 -5.83
CA ALA A 261 3.85 0.73 -4.84
C ALA A 261 4.28 -0.67 -4.37
N GLU A 262 3.43 -1.69 -4.53
CA GLU A 262 3.77 -3.09 -4.23
C GLU A 262 4.92 -3.66 -5.06
N VAL A 263 5.23 -3.05 -6.21
CA VAL A 263 6.31 -3.47 -7.12
C VAL A 263 7.69 -3.30 -6.46
N ALA A 264 7.87 -2.28 -5.62
CA ALA A 264 9.14 -2.04 -4.92
C ALA A 264 9.29 -2.98 -3.72
N LEU A 265 10.43 -3.67 -3.61
CA LEU A 265 10.67 -4.67 -2.56
C LEU A 265 11.21 -4.06 -1.25
N HIS A 266 11.17 -4.83 -0.16
CA HIS A 266 11.89 -4.47 1.08
C HIS A 266 13.40 -4.36 0.85
N ASP A 267 14.08 -3.50 1.60
CA ASP A 267 15.55 -3.40 1.54
C ASP A 267 16.23 -4.69 2.03
N THR A 268 15.95 -5.06 3.28
CA THR A 268 16.36 -6.32 3.89
C THR A 268 15.20 -6.86 4.70
N PHE A 269 14.63 -7.99 4.29
CA PHE A 269 13.50 -8.58 5.01
C PHE A 269 13.95 -9.13 6.37
N GLY A 270 13.27 -8.72 7.45
CA GLY A 270 13.51 -9.24 8.80
C GLY A 270 14.70 -8.65 9.56
N ASP A 271 15.34 -7.61 9.03
CA ASP A 271 16.41 -6.90 9.76
C ASP A 271 15.87 -6.01 10.88
N ARG A 272 16.76 -5.33 11.61
CA ARG A 272 16.37 -4.41 12.69
C ARG A 272 15.48 -3.28 12.17
N THR A 273 15.74 -2.76 10.97
CA THR A 273 14.99 -1.64 10.40
C THR A 273 13.56 -2.07 10.05
N TYR A 274 13.41 -3.23 9.40
CA TYR A 274 12.15 -3.88 9.12
C TYR A 274 11.34 -4.08 10.42
N TRP A 275 11.94 -4.66 11.46
CA TRP A 275 11.23 -4.92 12.71
C TRP A 275 10.87 -3.64 13.47
N ASN A 276 11.67 -2.57 13.38
CA ASN A 276 11.32 -1.27 13.92
C ASN A 276 10.13 -0.66 13.18
N ALA A 277 10.11 -0.71 11.84
CA ALA A 277 8.96 -0.29 11.04
C ALA A 277 7.69 -1.09 11.41
N ARG A 278 7.84 -2.40 11.60
CA ARG A 278 6.73 -3.27 12.00
C ARG A 278 6.22 -2.97 13.41
N ARG A 279 7.11 -2.69 14.36
CA ARG A 279 6.78 -2.40 15.77
C ARG A 279 6.11 -1.04 15.97
N SER A 280 6.41 -0.08 15.10
CA SER A 280 5.81 1.25 15.12
C SER A 280 4.33 1.24 14.73
N MET A 281 3.89 0.23 13.98
CA MET A 281 2.48 0.00 13.64
C MET A 281 1.66 -0.53 14.83
N ARG A 282 1.54 0.29 15.89
CA ARG A 282 0.63 0.08 17.02
C ARG A 282 -0.80 0.30 16.55
N PHE A 283 -1.71 -0.59 16.94
CA PHE A 283 -3.14 -0.34 16.72
C PHE A 283 -3.61 0.85 17.55
N ASN A 284 -4.66 1.52 17.07
CA ASN A 284 -5.34 2.57 17.82
C ASN A 284 -5.79 2.04 19.21
N LEU A 285 -5.71 2.89 20.22
CA LEU A 285 -5.99 2.54 21.61
C LEU A 285 -7.41 2.00 21.82
N ALA A 286 -8.43 2.59 21.18
CA ALA A 286 -9.81 2.13 21.30
C ALA A 286 -9.99 0.70 20.76
N LEU A 287 -9.31 0.35 19.65
CA LEU A 287 -9.32 -1.03 19.14
C LEU A 287 -8.63 -1.99 20.10
N HIS A 288 -7.53 -1.56 20.71
CA HIS A 288 -6.82 -2.33 21.72
C HIS A 288 -7.67 -2.58 22.98
N GLU A 289 -8.38 -1.56 23.46
CA GLU A 289 -9.27 -1.64 24.61
C GLU A 289 -10.46 -2.57 24.37
N LEU A 290 -11.09 -2.48 23.18
CA LEU A 290 -12.16 -3.39 22.76
C LEU A 290 -11.68 -4.84 22.72
N ALA A 291 -10.48 -5.08 22.15
CA ALA A 291 -9.88 -6.41 22.14
C ALA A 291 -9.55 -6.91 23.55
N ALA A 292 -9.05 -6.05 24.44
CA ALA A 292 -8.78 -6.39 25.83
C ALA A 292 -10.06 -6.72 26.62
N GLN A 293 -11.15 -5.98 26.37
CA GLN A 293 -12.45 -6.27 26.95
C GLN A 293 -12.97 -7.63 26.48
N PHE A 294 -12.94 -7.91 25.18
CA PHE A 294 -13.37 -9.20 24.64
C PHE A 294 -12.57 -10.37 25.25
N ARG A 295 -11.24 -10.24 25.37
CA ARG A 295 -10.39 -11.25 26.00
C ARG A 295 -10.80 -11.52 27.46
N ARG A 296 -11.09 -10.46 28.23
CA ARG A 296 -11.54 -10.60 29.62
C ARG A 296 -12.88 -11.33 29.72
N GLU A 297 -13.86 -10.87 28.95
CA GLU A 297 -15.24 -11.36 29.03
C GLU A 297 -15.39 -12.80 28.52
N TYR A 298 -14.79 -13.11 27.37
CA TYR A 298 -15.07 -14.37 26.67
C TYR A 298 -13.94 -15.39 26.80
N LEU A 299 -12.70 -14.96 26.99
CA LEU A 299 -11.52 -15.82 26.90
C LEU A 299 -10.77 -16.01 28.22
N ASN A 300 -11.20 -15.35 29.31
CA ASN A 300 -10.52 -15.38 30.61
C ASN A 300 -9.03 -15.03 30.47
N SER A 301 -8.74 -13.94 29.73
CA SER A 301 -7.40 -13.53 29.32
C SER A 301 -7.18 -12.04 29.60
N THR A 302 -6.03 -11.73 30.19
CA THR A 302 -5.56 -10.37 30.54
C THR A 302 -4.04 -10.31 30.39
N ASP A 303 -3.48 -9.15 30.05
CA ASP A 303 -2.05 -9.06 29.78
C ASP A 303 -1.17 -9.40 30.99
N GLU A 304 -1.65 -9.10 32.21
CA GLU A 304 -0.96 -9.38 33.46
C GLU A 304 -0.87 -10.89 33.74
N VAL A 305 -1.97 -11.61 33.57
CA VAL A 305 -2.04 -13.07 33.79
C VAL A 305 -1.35 -13.84 32.67
N ASP A 306 -1.42 -13.32 31.43
CA ASP A 306 -0.92 -13.99 30.23
C ASP A 306 0.59 -13.73 30.03
N GLY A 307 1.18 -12.79 30.78
CA GLY A 307 2.55 -12.35 30.62
C GLY A 307 2.77 -11.58 29.31
N THR A 308 1.75 -10.86 28.82
CA THR A 308 1.77 -10.14 27.53
C THR A 308 1.71 -8.62 27.70
N VAL A 309 2.04 -8.10 28.88
CA VAL A 309 2.15 -6.64 29.13
C VAL A 309 3.25 -6.06 28.25
N ARG A 310 2.90 -5.13 27.38
CA ARG A 310 3.84 -4.46 26.46
C ARG A 310 4.04 -3.01 26.86
N GLU A 311 5.24 -2.51 26.60
CA GLU A 311 5.54 -1.09 26.73
C GLU A 311 4.68 -0.26 25.78
N PHE A 312 4.14 0.85 26.30
CA PHE A 312 3.39 1.81 25.50
C PHE A 312 4.28 2.42 24.41
N ASN A 313 5.47 2.88 24.80
CA ASN A 313 6.46 3.34 23.84
C ASN A 313 7.14 2.13 23.21
N TRP A 314 6.81 1.86 21.95
CA TRP A 314 7.35 0.72 21.23
C TRP A 314 8.87 0.75 21.11
N THR A 315 9.53 1.91 21.14
CA THR A 315 10.98 2.04 20.90
C THR A 315 11.85 1.38 21.98
N ILE A 316 11.33 1.28 23.21
CA ILE A 316 12.04 0.71 24.36
C ILE A 316 11.71 -0.76 24.60
N GLU A 317 10.79 -1.36 23.83
CA GLU A 317 10.47 -2.77 24.02
C GLU A 317 11.69 -3.65 23.80
N LYS A 318 11.73 -4.72 24.58
CA LYS A 318 12.70 -5.79 24.51
C LYS A 318 12.01 -7.09 24.06
N PRO A 319 12.75 -8.08 23.56
CA PRO A 319 12.21 -9.42 23.36
C PRO A 319 11.51 -9.89 24.65
N MET A 320 10.27 -10.36 24.51
CA MET A 320 9.53 -10.92 25.63
C MET A 320 9.94 -12.37 25.80
N GLU A 321 10.40 -12.74 26.98
CA GLU A 321 10.73 -14.12 27.35
C GLU A 321 9.66 -14.69 28.29
N GLY A 322 9.35 -15.97 28.16
CA GLY A 322 8.44 -16.66 29.08
C GLY A 322 6.96 -16.26 28.97
N THR A 323 6.54 -15.59 27.89
CA THR A 323 5.13 -15.26 27.65
C THR A 323 4.29 -16.54 27.54
N ARG A 324 3.20 -16.61 28.31
CA ARG A 324 2.32 -17.79 28.33
C ARG A 324 1.19 -17.67 27.31
N GLY A 325 0.63 -16.48 27.17
CA GLY A 325 -0.63 -16.25 26.46
C GLY A 325 -1.85 -16.70 27.26
N GLY A 326 -3.03 -16.28 26.82
CA GLY A 326 -4.30 -16.63 27.47
C GLY A 326 -4.69 -18.11 27.27
N PRO A 327 -5.65 -18.62 28.07
CA PRO A 327 -6.03 -20.04 28.07
C PRO A 327 -6.99 -20.41 26.93
N PHE A 328 -6.62 -20.07 25.68
CA PHE A 328 -7.43 -20.37 24.49
C PHE A 328 -6.55 -20.58 23.24
N LEU A 329 -7.08 -21.33 22.28
CA LEU A 329 -6.45 -21.52 20.97
C LEU A 329 -6.89 -20.42 20.01
N SER A 330 -5.96 -19.75 19.31
CA SER A 330 -6.31 -18.79 18.25
C SER A 330 -6.24 -19.43 16.87
N VAL A 331 -7.28 -19.24 16.05
CA VAL A 331 -7.38 -19.81 14.71
C VAL A 331 -7.78 -18.71 13.73
N HIS A 332 -7.01 -18.56 12.65
CA HIS A 332 -7.38 -17.70 11.53
C HIS A 332 -7.82 -18.56 10.34
N LEU A 333 -9.10 -18.51 10.00
CA LEU A 333 -9.70 -19.25 8.89
C LEU A 333 -10.04 -18.31 7.74
N ARG A 334 -9.15 -18.19 6.77
CA ARG A 334 -9.36 -17.44 5.53
C ARG A 334 -10.08 -18.31 4.50
N ARG A 335 -11.25 -17.89 4.04
CA ARG A 335 -12.12 -18.65 3.15
C ARG A 335 -12.44 -17.93 1.85
N LYS A 336 -13.12 -16.77 1.86
CA LYS A 336 -13.89 -16.20 0.72
C LYS A 336 -13.28 -16.49 -0.67
N ASP A 337 -12.35 -15.66 -1.10
CA ASP A 337 -11.58 -15.77 -2.35
C ASP A 337 -10.67 -17.00 -2.39
N PHE A 338 -10.14 -17.42 -1.23
CA PHE A 338 -9.26 -18.60 -1.13
C PHE A 338 -9.95 -19.91 -1.53
N LEU A 339 -11.27 -20.02 -1.39
CA LEU A 339 -12.05 -21.17 -1.85
C LEU A 339 -11.97 -21.38 -3.36
N TRP A 340 -11.75 -20.30 -4.12
CA TRP A 340 -11.68 -20.34 -5.57
C TRP A 340 -10.24 -20.24 -6.06
N GLY A 341 -9.46 -19.33 -5.46
CA GLY A 341 -8.08 -19.06 -5.88
C GLY A 341 -7.05 -20.05 -5.34
N ARG A 342 -7.31 -20.68 -4.18
CA ARG A 342 -6.37 -21.60 -3.49
C ARG A 342 -7.07 -22.80 -2.83
N PRO A 343 -8.02 -23.50 -3.49
CA PRO A 343 -8.82 -24.55 -2.85
C PRO A 343 -7.99 -25.72 -2.31
N LYS A 344 -6.80 -25.97 -2.88
CA LYS A 344 -5.90 -27.05 -2.46
C LYS A 344 -5.04 -26.70 -1.25
N ASP A 345 -4.88 -25.41 -0.95
CA ASP A 345 -4.02 -24.92 0.13
C ASP A 345 -4.80 -24.69 1.44
N ILE A 346 -6.13 -24.84 1.42
CA ILE A 346 -6.99 -24.63 2.59
C ILE A 346 -7.75 -25.91 2.98
N PRO A 347 -7.94 -26.16 4.29
CA PRO A 347 -8.72 -27.32 4.75
C PRO A 347 -10.22 -27.12 4.52
N SER A 348 -10.96 -28.23 4.40
CA SER A 348 -12.41 -28.21 4.56
C SER A 348 -12.79 -27.84 6.00
N LEU A 349 -14.02 -27.35 6.23
CA LEU A 349 -14.48 -26.98 7.58
C LEU A 349 -14.42 -28.17 8.55
N LYS A 350 -14.79 -29.38 8.08
CA LYS A 350 -14.70 -30.62 8.86
C LYS A 350 -13.25 -30.99 9.19
N SER A 351 -12.32 -30.80 8.24
CA SER A 351 -10.91 -31.05 8.50
C SER A 351 -10.34 -30.02 9.49
N ALA A 352 -10.71 -28.74 9.34
CA ALA A 352 -10.32 -27.68 10.26
C ALA A 352 -10.83 -27.96 11.68
N SER A 353 -12.10 -28.34 11.86
CA SER A 353 -12.64 -28.65 13.19
C SER A 353 -11.92 -29.81 13.87
N VAL A 354 -11.64 -30.89 13.13
CA VAL A 354 -10.87 -32.04 13.66
C VAL A 354 -9.45 -31.61 14.09
N GLN A 355 -8.81 -30.73 13.32
CA GLN A 355 -7.49 -30.20 13.68
C GLN A 355 -7.56 -29.32 14.94
N ILE A 356 -8.57 -28.45 15.05
CA ILE A 356 -8.81 -27.60 16.22
C ILE A 356 -9.03 -28.47 17.47
N ASP A 357 -9.90 -29.47 17.41
CA ASP A 357 -10.19 -30.35 18.56
C ASP A 357 -8.97 -31.17 18.99
N LYS A 358 -8.14 -31.59 18.03
CA LYS A 358 -6.88 -32.28 18.32
C LYS A 358 -5.92 -31.35 19.07
N LEU A 359 -5.79 -30.09 18.64
CA LEU A 359 -4.92 -29.10 19.28
C LEU A 359 -5.43 -28.70 20.67
N LEU A 360 -6.74 -28.50 20.83
CA LEU A 360 -7.36 -28.21 22.12
C LEU A 360 -7.05 -29.30 23.16
N ARG A 361 -7.26 -30.58 22.80
CA ARG A 361 -6.91 -31.71 23.67
C ARG A 361 -5.41 -31.79 23.98
N GLY A 362 -4.56 -31.64 22.96
CA GLY A 362 -3.11 -31.74 23.12
C GLY A 362 -2.50 -30.63 23.98
N LEU A 363 -3.11 -29.45 23.98
CA LEU A 363 -2.68 -28.28 24.77
C LEU A 363 -3.45 -28.12 26.08
N ALA A 364 -4.36 -29.05 26.41
CA ALA A 364 -5.27 -28.96 27.55
C ALA A 364 -6.07 -27.64 27.60
N LEU A 365 -6.50 -27.16 26.43
CA LEU A 365 -7.32 -25.96 26.25
C LEU A 365 -8.78 -26.33 25.97
N VAL A 366 -9.71 -25.50 26.45
CA VAL A 366 -11.16 -25.73 26.30
C VAL A 366 -11.87 -24.69 25.43
N LYS A 367 -11.19 -23.59 25.10
CA LYS A 367 -11.74 -22.49 24.27
C LYS A 367 -10.89 -22.29 23.02
N ALA A 368 -11.55 -22.00 21.90
CA ALA A 368 -10.88 -21.48 20.71
C ALA A 368 -11.51 -20.15 20.26
N PHE A 369 -10.65 -19.18 19.97
CA PHE A 369 -10.99 -17.94 19.28
C PHE A 369 -10.80 -18.12 17.77
N ILE A 370 -11.86 -17.93 16.99
CA ILE A 370 -11.81 -18.05 15.52
C ILE A 370 -12.00 -16.67 14.88
N ALA A 371 -10.97 -16.20 14.18
CA ALA A 371 -11.07 -15.06 13.27
C ALA A 371 -11.27 -15.60 11.84
N THR A 372 -12.41 -15.30 11.23
CA THR A 372 -12.73 -15.78 9.88
C THR A 372 -13.46 -14.73 9.07
N ASP A 373 -13.30 -14.79 7.76
CA ASP A 373 -14.07 -14.01 6.79
C ASP A 373 -15.25 -14.81 6.20
N ALA A 374 -15.51 -16.02 6.69
CA ALA A 374 -16.63 -16.84 6.27
C ALA A 374 -17.97 -16.23 6.72
N PRO A 375 -19.03 -16.33 5.91
CA PRO A 375 -20.37 -15.88 6.31
C PRO A 375 -20.89 -16.69 7.49
N GLN A 376 -21.73 -16.07 8.34
CA GLN A 376 -22.30 -16.69 9.55
C GLN A 376 -22.92 -18.07 9.30
N GLU A 377 -23.68 -18.23 8.21
CA GLU A 377 -24.30 -19.51 7.81
C GLU A 377 -23.29 -20.66 7.61
N GLY A 378 -22.01 -20.34 7.34
CA GLY A 378 -20.92 -21.30 7.16
C GLY A 378 -20.06 -21.54 8.41
N THR A 379 -20.39 -20.94 9.56
CA THR A 379 -19.57 -20.97 10.78
C THR A 379 -20.19 -21.70 11.98
N ASN A 380 -21.29 -22.42 11.77
CA ASN A 380 -21.85 -23.35 12.77
C ASN A 380 -20.92 -24.55 13.00
N MET A 381 -19.78 -24.27 13.61
CA MET A 381 -18.90 -25.21 14.24
C MET A 381 -19.19 -25.11 15.75
N SER A 382 -19.33 -26.25 16.43
CA SER A 382 -19.54 -26.47 17.89
C SER A 382 -19.63 -25.25 18.84
N SER A 383 -20.51 -25.34 19.85
CA SER A 383 -20.68 -24.36 20.94
C SER A 383 -19.41 -24.04 21.77
N SER A 384 -18.32 -24.79 21.58
CA SER A 384 -17.00 -24.57 22.18
C SER A 384 -16.16 -23.49 21.47
N TYR A 385 -16.62 -22.98 20.33
CA TYR A 385 -15.92 -21.96 19.56
C TYR A 385 -16.56 -20.59 19.77
N THR A 386 -15.72 -19.59 20.05
CA THR A 386 -16.15 -18.19 20.10
C THR A 386 -15.41 -17.48 18.98
N GLY A 387 -16.12 -16.83 18.06
CA GLY A 387 -15.51 -16.24 16.88
C GLY A 387 -16.11 -14.91 16.52
N ILE A 388 -15.35 -14.15 15.73
CA ILE A 388 -15.82 -12.94 15.07
C ILE A 388 -15.78 -13.24 13.57
N THR A 389 -16.92 -13.05 12.91
CA THR A 389 -17.12 -13.19 11.46
C THR A 389 -17.10 -11.85 10.75
#